data_AF-A0A7L2W1X9-F1
#
_entry.id   AF-A0A7L2W1X9-F1
#
_cell.length_a   1.000
_cell.length_b   1.000
_cell.length_c   1.000
_cell.angle_alpha   90.00
_cell.angle_beta   90.00
_cell.angle_gamma   90.00
#
_symmetry.space_group_name_H-M   'P 1'
#
loop_
_entity.id
_entity.type
_entity.pdbx_description
1 polymer ?
#
loop_
_entity_poly.entity_id
_entity_poly.type
_entity_poly.pdbx_seq_one_letter_code
_entity_poly.pdbx_strand_id
1 'polypeptide(L)'
;MGLLTELARGLVRGADRMSPFTGKRGPRTHCKGREARRPGVLTRSGKFLLVKQMVPQFIVPDLQGFKLKPYVSYRAPEGSEPPMTAKQLFTEVVAPRIEKDVKEGTFDAGNLEKYGFEPTQEGKLFQLFPKNYVR
;
A
#
# COMPACT_ATOMS: atom_id res chain seq x y z
N MET A 1 7.33 21.93 27.29
CA MET A 1 8.55 21.81 28.13
C MET A 1 8.43 22.90 29.18
N GLY A 2 8.28 22.55 30.46
CA GLY A 2 7.96 23.52 31.52
C GLY A 2 9.17 23.86 32.39
N LEU A 3 9.13 25.02 33.06
CA LEU A 3 10.25 25.57 33.84
C LEU A 3 10.75 24.62 34.96
N LEU A 4 9.85 23.87 35.60
CA LEU A 4 10.19 22.86 36.61
C LEU A 4 10.96 21.65 36.03
N THR A 5 10.69 21.27 34.77
CA THR A 5 11.42 20.16 34.14
C THR A 5 12.85 20.55 33.78
N GLU A 6 13.11 21.84 33.56
CA GLU A 6 14.44 22.37 33.31
C GLU A 6 15.27 22.47 34.59
N LEU A 7 14.66 22.92 35.70
CA LEU A 7 15.31 22.96 37.02
C LEU A 7 15.68 21.55 37.53
N ALA A 8 14.78 20.56 37.37
CA ALA A 8 15.05 19.18 37.74
C ALA A 8 16.16 18.54 36.89
N ARG A 9 16.26 18.87 35.59
CA ARG A 9 17.38 18.44 34.72
C ARG A 9 18.72 19.06 35.14
N GLY A 10 18.73 20.25 35.71
CA GLY A 10 19.94 20.86 36.29
C GLY A 10 20.47 20.12 37.53
N LEU A 11 19.57 19.52 38.31
CA LEU A 11 19.86 18.75 39.52
C LEU A 11 20.28 17.30 39.23
N VAL A 12 19.57 16.60 38.33
CA VAL A 12 19.88 15.21 37.92
C VAL A 12 20.74 15.23 36.67
N ARG A 13 22.06 15.24 36.85
CA ARG A 13 23.04 15.23 35.75
C ARG A 13 23.15 13.82 35.14
N GLY A 14 23.17 13.73 33.81
CA GLY A 14 23.37 12.48 33.08
C GLY A 14 22.79 12.49 31.66
N ALA A 15 23.29 11.62 30.79
CA ALA A 15 22.71 11.43 29.47
C ALA A 15 21.47 10.53 29.54
N ASP A 16 20.42 10.88 28.79
CA ASP A 16 19.20 10.09 28.69
C ASP A 16 19.43 8.78 27.92
N ARG A 17 19.15 7.64 28.57
CA ARG A 17 19.26 6.28 28.02
C ARG A 17 17.91 5.63 27.70
N MET A 18 16.80 6.26 28.07
CA MET A 18 15.46 5.67 27.97
C MET A 18 14.74 6.08 26.69
N SER A 19 15.02 7.27 26.17
CA SER A 19 14.32 7.75 24.99
C SER A 19 15.00 7.32 23.67
N PRO A 20 14.22 7.06 22.60
CA PRO A 20 14.76 6.61 21.32
C PRO A 20 15.82 7.56 20.76
N PHE A 21 16.92 7.00 20.26
CA PHE A 21 17.98 7.79 19.67
C PHE A 21 17.52 8.43 18.35
N THR A 22 17.78 9.72 18.18
CA THR A 22 17.36 10.50 16.99
C THR A 22 18.55 11.19 16.34
N GLY A 23 18.38 11.60 15.07
CA GLY A 23 19.39 12.34 14.32
C GLY A 23 19.77 13.72 14.91
N LYS A 24 19.15 14.17 16.01
CA LYS A 24 19.47 15.43 16.68
C LYS A 24 20.38 15.27 17.91
N ARG A 25 20.62 14.03 18.35
CA ARG A 25 21.36 13.74 19.59
C ARG A 25 22.78 13.24 19.35
N GLY A 26 23.07 12.77 18.15
CA GLY A 26 24.39 12.29 17.78
C GLY A 26 25.32 13.40 17.26
N PRO A 27 26.60 13.07 17.02
CA PRO A 27 27.55 13.97 16.36
C PRO A 27 27.15 14.21 14.89
N ARG A 28 27.86 15.11 14.21
CA ARG A 28 27.59 15.52 12.81
C ARG A 28 27.44 14.35 11.83
N THR A 29 28.16 13.24 12.03
CA THR A 29 28.11 12.04 11.18
C THR A 29 26.87 11.17 11.41
N HIS A 30 26.12 11.39 12.50
CA HIS A 30 24.95 10.60 12.85
C HIS A 30 23.68 11.10 12.14
N CYS A 31 23.55 10.76 10.86
CA CYS A 31 22.40 11.12 10.02
C CYS A 31 21.35 9.99 9.93
N LYS A 32 20.63 9.70 11.02
CA LYS A 32 19.62 8.62 11.09
C LYS A 32 18.42 8.80 10.15
N GLY A 33 18.00 10.04 9.88
CA GLY A 33 16.77 10.33 9.12
C GLY A 33 15.47 10.11 9.92
N ARG A 34 14.33 10.20 9.23
CA ARG A 34 12.97 10.02 9.78
C ARG A 34 12.07 9.27 8.79
N GLU A 35 12.52 8.09 8.35
CA GLU A 35 11.76 7.15 7.51
C GLU A 35 11.34 7.61 6.10
N ALA A 36 11.66 8.86 5.73
CA ALA A 36 11.50 9.34 4.36
C ALA A 36 12.20 8.40 3.37
N ARG A 37 11.42 7.81 2.46
CA ARG A 37 11.95 6.95 1.40
C ARG A 37 12.74 7.80 0.41
N ARG A 38 13.88 7.29 -0.04
CA ARG A 38 14.80 8.03 -0.92
C ARG A 38 14.32 7.92 -2.38
N PRO A 39 14.08 9.04 -3.09
CA PRO A 39 13.67 9.02 -4.50
C PRO A 39 14.86 8.94 -5.49
N GLY A 40 16.01 8.42 -5.03
CA GLY A 40 17.24 8.44 -5.82
C GLY A 40 18.46 8.01 -5.02
N VAL A 41 19.64 8.21 -5.61
CA VAL A 41 20.92 7.70 -5.10
C VAL A 41 21.98 8.80 -5.01
N LEU A 42 22.94 8.62 -4.09
CA LEU A 42 24.11 9.49 -4.03
C LEU A 42 25.19 8.96 -4.98
N THR A 43 25.73 9.85 -5.80
CA THR A 43 26.86 9.53 -6.69
C THR A 43 28.18 9.50 -5.92
N ARG A 44 29.23 8.93 -6.53
CA ARG A 44 30.60 8.93 -5.95
C ARG A 44 31.12 10.34 -5.63
N SER A 45 30.61 11.36 -6.34
CA SER A 45 30.94 12.77 -6.12
C SER A 45 30.24 13.42 -4.92
N GLY A 46 29.35 12.69 -4.24
CA GLY A 46 28.52 13.23 -3.16
C GLY A 46 27.28 13.99 -3.64
N LYS A 47 27.11 14.21 -4.95
CA LYS A 47 25.89 14.79 -5.53
C LYS A 47 24.75 13.79 -5.54
N PHE A 48 23.55 14.25 -5.21
CA PHE A 48 22.33 13.45 -5.26
C PHE A 48 21.75 13.41 -6.68
N LEU A 49 21.44 12.21 -7.16
CA LEU A 49 20.80 11.97 -8.45
C LEU A 49 19.37 11.47 -8.22
N LEU A 50 18.41 12.28 -8.65
CA LEU A 50 16.99 11.96 -8.58
C LEU A 50 16.63 10.96 -9.69
N VAL A 51 15.95 9.87 -9.33
CA VAL A 51 15.48 8.85 -10.27
C VAL A 51 13.96 8.99 -10.40
N LYS A 52 13.48 9.44 -11.56
CA LYS A 52 12.06 9.78 -11.77
C LYS A 52 11.12 8.59 -11.49
N GLN A 53 11.57 7.37 -11.76
CA GLN A 53 10.82 6.13 -11.53
C GLN A 53 10.66 5.78 -10.05
N MET A 54 11.53 6.29 -9.17
CA MET A 54 11.41 6.11 -7.72
C MET A 54 10.50 7.16 -7.07
N VAL A 55 10.14 8.22 -7.79
CA VAL A 55 9.23 9.26 -7.31
C VAL A 55 7.79 8.76 -7.47
N PRO A 56 7.00 8.65 -6.38
CA PRO A 56 5.61 8.21 -6.48
C PRO A 56 4.80 9.24 -7.27
N GLN A 57 3.92 8.74 -8.14
CA GLN A 57 2.99 9.55 -8.92
C GLN A 57 1.58 9.34 -8.38
N PHE A 58 0.88 10.45 -8.09
CA PHE A 58 -0.52 10.40 -7.68
C PHE A 58 -1.41 10.33 -8.92
N ILE A 59 -2.14 9.23 -9.06
CA ILE A 59 -3.12 9.04 -10.14
C ILE A 59 -4.46 9.60 -9.63
N VAL A 60 -4.81 10.81 -10.05
CA VAL A 60 -6.02 11.51 -9.61
C VAL A 60 -7.06 11.47 -10.74
N PRO A 61 -8.24 10.85 -10.53
CA PRO A 61 -9.30 10.84 -11.54
C PRO A 61 -10.02 12.18 -11.62
N ASP A 62 -10.70 12.44 -12.74
CA ASP A 62 -11.61 13.58 -12.85
C ASP A 62 -12.91 13.32 -12.06
N LEU A 63 -13.37 14.33 -11.33
CA LEU A 63 -14.54 14.24 -10.44
C LEU A 63 -15.73 15.09 -10.93
N GLN A 64 -15.66 15.64 -12.15
CA GLN A 64 -16.80 16.34 -12.74
C GLN A 64 -18.02 15.42 -12.87
N GLY A 65 -19.15 15.84 -12.30
CA GLY A 65 -20.40 15.07 -12.31
C GLY A 65 -20.43 13.88 -11.34
N PHE A 66 -19.46 13.74 -10.44
CA PHE A 66 -19.42 12.63 -9.48
C PHE A 66 -20.55 12.72 -8.44
N LYS A 67 -21.38 11.69 -8.37
CA LYS A 67 -22.60 11.68 -7.54
C LYS A 67 -22.36 11.35 -6.06
N LEU A 68 -21.34 10.54 -5.77
CA LEU A 68 -21.07 10.08 -4.41
C LEU A 68 -20.48 11.22 -3.57
N LYS A 69 -20.89 11.28 -2.31
CA LYS A 69 -20.46 12.29 -1.34
C LYS A 69 -19.71 11.64 -0.18
N PRO A 70 -18.88 12.39 0.56
CA PRO A 70 -18.16 11.86 1.73
C PRO A 70 -19.07 11.35 2.86
N TYR A 71 -20.33 11.77 2.87
CA TYR A 71 -21.33 11.41 3.88
C TYR A 71 -22.59 10.87 3.23
N VAL A 72 -23.23 9.91 3.92
CA VAL A 72 -24.49 9.27 3.52
C VAL A 72 -25.62 9.74 4.44
N SER A 73 -26.84 9.79 3.92
CA SER A 73 -28.03 10.15 4.70
C SER A 73 -28.44 9.04 5.66
N TYR A 74 -28.88 9.41 6.88
CA TYR A 74 -29.46 8.49 7.87
C TYR A 74 -30.74 7.79 7.42
N ARG A 75 -31.35 8.23 6.30
CA ARG A 75 -32.54 7.57 5.72
C ARG A 75 -32.20 6.27 4.98
N ALA A 76 -30.93 5.97 4.76
CA ALA A 76 -30.52 4.72 4.13
C ALA A 76 -30.86 3.53 5.05
N PRO A 77 -31.34 2.40 4.49
CA PRO A 77 -31.56 1.20 5.27
C PRO A 77 -30.23 0.66 5.80
N GLU A 78 -30.30 -0.13 6.88
CA GLU A 78 -29.13 -0.80 7.44
C GLU A 78 -28.58 -1.85 6.46
N GLY A 79 -27.27 -1.85 6.26
CA GLY A 79 -26.60 -2.78 5.36
C GLY A 79 -26.45 -4.16 6.00
N SER A 80 -26.92 -5.20 5.33
CA SER A 80 -26.86 -6.60 5.81
C SER A 80 -25.86 -7.46 5.02
N GLU A 81 -24.96 -6.85 4.26
CA GLU A 81 -24.12 -7.58 3.31
C GLU A 81 -23.02 -8.40 4.03
N PRO A 82 -22.89 -9.70 3.72
CA PRO A 82 -21.83 -10.52 4.27
C PRO A 82 -20.46 -10.11 3.69
N PRO A 83 -19.35 -10.41 4.40
CA PRO A 83 -18.01 -10.13 3.89
C PRO A 83 -17.73 -10.93 2.62
N MET A 84 -17.09 -10.28 1.64
CA MET A 84 -16.79 -10.92 0.36
C MET A 84 -15.78 -12.05 0.49
N THR A 85 -16.10 -13.21 -0.09
CA THR A 85 -15.24 -14.40 -0.10
C THR A 85 -14.79 -14.78 -1.52
N ALA A 86 -13.65 -15.48 -1.64
CA ALA A 86 -13.16 -15.98 -2.94
C ALA A 86 -14.18 -16.91 -3.62
N LYS A 87 -14.91 -17.72 -2.84
CA LYS A 87 -15.97 -18.60 -3.35
C LYS A 87 -17.12 -17.79 -3.95
N GLN A 88 -17.58 -16.73 -3.28
CA GLN A 88 -18.64 -15.86 -3.80
C GLN A 88 -18.19 -15.18 -5.10
N LEU A 89 -16.99 -14.61 -5.13
CA LEU A 89 -16.41 -14.00 -6.33
C LEU A 89 -16.36 -14.99 -7.51
N PHE A 90 -15.89 -16.22 -7.26
CA PHE A 90 -15.84 -17.27 -8.28
C PHE A 90 -17.24 -17.64 -8.79
N THR A 91 -18.19 -17.82 -7.87
CA THR A 91 -19.57 -18.22 -8.19
C THR A 91 -20.29 -17.16 -9.01
N GLU A 92 -20.06 -15.88 -8.71
CA GLU A 92 -20.74 -14.78 -9.39
C GLU A 92 -20.14 -14.46 -10.77
N VAL A 93 -18.81 -14.50 -10.89
CA VAL A 93 -18.11 -14.00 -12.10
C VAL A 93 -17.72 -15.12 -13.06
N VAL A 94 -17.15 -16.21 -12.55
CA VAL A 94 -16.48 -17.24 -13.36
C VAL A 94 -17.39 -18.44 -13.60
N ALA A 95 -18.10 -18.91 -12.58
CA ALA A 95 -18.95 -20.11 -12.67
C ALA A 95 -19.99 -20.06 -13.81
N PRO A 96 -20.70 -18.95 -14.09
CA PRO A 96 -21.68 -18.89 -15.18
C PRO A 96 -21.04 -19.08 -16.57
N ARG A 97 -19.75 -18.79 -16.73
CA ARG A 97 -19.03 -19.01 -17.99
C ARG A 97 -18.66 -20.48 -18.15
N ILE A 98 -18.15 -21.10 -17.09
CA ILE A 98 -17.79 -22.52 -17.08
C ILE A 98 -19.06 -23.38 -17.29
N GLU A 99 -20.16 -23.06 -16.62
CA GLU A 99 -21.41 -23.81 -16.78
C GLU A 99 -21.96 -23.80 -18.22
N LYS A 100 -21.80 -22.68 -18.94
CA LYS A 100 -22.20 -22.58 -20.34
C LYS A 100 -21.39 -23.52 -21.21
N ASP A 101 -20.06 -23.44 -21.12
CA ASP A 101 -19.16 -24.26 -21.93
C ASP A 101 -19.28 -25.76 -21.59
N VAL A 102 -19.59 -26.10 -20.32
CA VAL A 102 -19.89 -27.48 -19.91
C VAL A 102 -21.19 -27.97 -20.53
N LYS A 103 -22.26 -27.15 -20.53
CA LYS A 103 -23.55 -27.50 -21.15
C LYS A 103 -23.44 -27.64 -22.67
N GLU A 104 -22.59 -26.83 -23.29
CA GLU A 104 -22.31 -26.86 -24.73
C GLU A 104 -21.32 -27.98 -25.14
N GLY A 105 -20.69 -28.65 -24.17
CA GLY A 105 -19.71 -29.71 -24.40
C GLY A 105 -18.36 -29.23 -24.93
N THR A 106 -18.08 -27.92 -24.83
CA THR A 106 -16.85 -27.26 -25.30
C THR A 106 -15.84 -27.00 -24.17
N PHE A 107 -16.14 -27.46 -22.96
CA PHE A 107 -15.26 -27.31 -21.80
C PHE A 107 -13.98 -28.15 -21.95
N ASP A 108 -12.84 -27.50 -21.75
CA ASP A 108 -11.52 -28.13 -21.71
C ASP A 108 -10.79 -27.72 -20.42
N ALA A 109 -10.32 -28.72 -19.67
CA ALA A 109 -9.56 -28.53 -18.44
C ALA A 109 -8.13 -28.03 -18.68
N GLY A 110 -7.57 -28.21 -19.88
CA GLY A 110 -6.25 -27.71 -20.25
C GLY A 110 -6.22 -26.20 -20.49
N ASN A 111 -7.38 -25.58 -20.77
CA ASN A 111 -7.48 -24.18 -21.19
C ASN A 111 -8.19 -23.29 -20.15
N LEU A 112 -7.69 -23.31 -18.90
CA LEU A 112 -8.25 -22.49 -17.82
C LEU A 112 -7.93 -21.00 -17.95
N GLU A 113 -6.89 -20.66 -18.71
CA GLU A 113 -6.50 -19.27 -18.98
C GLU A 113 -7.62 -18.50 -19.71
N LYS A 114 -8.41 -19.18 -20.53
CA LYS A 114 -9.64 -18.65 -21.15
C LYS A 114 -10.60 -18.04 -20.12
N TYR A 115 -10.68 -18.62 -18.92
CA TYR A 115 -11.54 -18.16 -17.84
C TYR A 115 -10.87 -17.16 -16.89
N GLY A 116 -9.62 -16.77 -17.19
CA GLY A 116 -8.84 -15.82 -16.40
C GLY A 116 -7.98 -16.46 -15.31
N PHE A 117 -7.79 -17.79 -15.33
CA PHE A 117 -6.81 -18.42 -14.44
C PHE A 117 -5.40 -18.08 -14.90
N GLU A 118 -4.56 -17.69 -13.95
CA GLU A 118 -3.19 -17.28 -14.18
C GLU A 118 -2.25 -18.23 -13.43
N PRO A 119 -1.63 -19.22 -14.10
CA PRO A 119 -0.86 -20.26 -13.43
C PRO A 119 0.41 -19.71 -12.76
N THR A 120 1.05 -18.72 -13.39
CA THR A 120 2.26 -18.06 -12.86
C THR A 120 2.07 -16.55 -12.80
N GLN A 121 2.73 -15.93 -11.82
CA GLN A 121 2.74 -14.46 -11.63
C GLN A 121 3.98 -13.80 -12.26
N GLU A 122 4.90 -14.61 -12.78
CA GLU A 122 6.11 -14.13 -13.46
C GLU A 122 5.76 -13.41 -14.76
N GLY A 123 6.53 -12.38 -15.12
CA GLY A 123 6.29 -11.56 -16.32
C GLY A 123 5.13 -10.57 -16.21
N LYS A 124 4.35 -10.58 -15.13
CA LYS A 124 3.28 -9.59 -14.91
C LYS A 124 3.80 -8.28 -14.36
N LEU A 125 3.22 -7.19 -14.85
CA LEU A 125 3.50 -5.84 -14.34
C LEU A 125 3.05 -5.71 -12.88
N PHE A 126 1.84 -6.18 -12.58
CA PHE A 126 1.27 -6.21 -11.23
C PHE A 126 1.21 -7.65 -10.74
N GLN A 127 2.10 -7.98 -9.81
CA GLN A 127 2.19 -9.31 -9.21
C GLN A 127 1.35 -9.37 -7.94
N LEU A 128 0.55 -10.43 -7.82
CA LEU A 128 -0.23 -10.66 -6.61
C LEU A 128 0.63 -11.17 -5.45
N PHE A 129 1.56 -12.09 -5.74
CA PHE A 129 2.49 -12.64 -4.76
C PHE A 129 3.87 -12.95 -5.39
N PRO A 130 4.99 -12.41 -4.87
CA PRO A 130 5.06 -11.35 -3.87
C PRO A 130 4.52 -10.02 -4.43
N LYS A 131 3.72 -9.31 -3.64
CA LYS A 131 3.08 -8.07 -4.05
C LYS A 131 4.12 -7.00 -4.41
N ASN A 132 4.04 -6.45 -5.62
CA ASN A 132 5.01 -5.47 -6.14
C ASN A 132 4.46 -4.04 -6.35
N TYR A 133 3.19 -3.78 -5.99
CA TYR A 133 2.53 -2.49 -6.19
C TYR A 133 2.08 -1.85 -4.86
N VAL A 134 1.92 -0.53 -4.88
CA VAL A 134 1.49 0.28 -3.72
C VAL A 134 -0.04 0.41 -3.71
N ARG A 135 -0.62 0.67 -2.54
CA ARG A 135 -2.07 0.94 -2.37
C ARG A 135 -2.38 2.40 -2.65
#